data_AF-A0A7X4DUT3-F1
#
_entry.id   AF-A0A7X4DUT3-F1
#
_cell.length_a   1.000
_cell.length_b   1.000
_cell.length_c   1.000
_cell.angle_alpha   90.00
_cell.angle_beta   90.00
_cell.angle_gamma   90.00
#
_symmetry.space_group_name_H-M   'P 1'
#
loop_
_entity.id
_entity.type
_entity.pdbx_description
1 polymer ?
#
loop_
_entity_poly.entity_id
_entity_poly.type
_entity_poly.pdbx_seq_one_letter_code
_entity_poly.pdbx_strand_id
1 'polypeptide(L)'
;MPETSVFSTARRNLTVLVIAQGYLGSQMPMMFIVSALAGQSLAPNACLATLPISLIVLGSMLAATPLSSIMQRHGRMLGFIIGATGGAIGAALSAWGLATGSFALFLIGSAFAGMYMSSQGFFRFAAADTASEAFRPKAI
;
A
#
# COMPACT_ATOMS: atom_id res chain seq x y z
N MET A 1 11.51 -22.26 35.51
CA MET A 1 12.24 -21.51 34.47
C MET A 1 11.32 -21.24 33.27
N PRO A 2 10.39 -20.27 33.33
CA PRO A 2 9.51 -19.92 32.22
C PRO A 2 10.06 -18.79 31.33
N GLU A 3 11.05 -18.03 31.78
CA GLU A 3 11.52 -16.84 31.05
C GLU A 3 12.24 -17.16 29.74
N THR A 4 13.01 -18.26 29.68
CA THR A 4 13.81 -18.61 28.49
C THR A 4 12.97 -19.00 27.26
N SER A 5 11.79 -19.58 27.45
CA SER A 5 10.86 -19.91 26.35
C SER A 5 10.16 -18.68 25.78
N VAL A 6 9.88 -17.69 26.63
CA VAL A 6 9.31 -16.40 26.24
C VAL A 6 10.31 -15.62 25.39
N PHE A 7 11.60 -15.58 25.76
CA PHE A 7 12.65 -14.92 24.96
C PHE A 7 12.86 -15.58 23.60
N SER A 8 12.82 -16.92 23.52
CA SER A 8 12.93 -17.65 22.25
C SER A 8 11.74 -17.38 21.32
N THR A 9 10.52 -17.39 21.86
CA THR A 9 9.29 -17.07 21.12
C THR A 9 9.27 -15.62 20.67
N ALA A 10 9.70 -14.69 21.53
CA ALA A 10 9.82 -13.27 21.21
C ALA A 10 10.81 -13.04 20.06
N ARG A 11 11.99 -13.68 20.08
CA ARG A 11 12.99 -13.59 18.99
C ARG A 11 12.43 -14.11 17.66
N ARG A 12 11.79 -15.28 17.66
CA ARG A 12 11.15 -15.85 16.46
C ARG A 12 10.08 -14.92 15.89
N ASN A 13 9.21 -14.39 16.76
CA ASN A 13 8.18 -13.45 16.34
C ASN A 13 8.79 -12.16 15.77
N LEU A 14 9.86 -11.64 16.38
CA LEU A 14 10.59 -10.47 15.89
C LEU A 14 11.19 -10.72 14.50
N THR A 15 11.82 -11.88 14.28
CA THR A 15 12.37 -12.24 12.96
C THR A 15 11.27 -12.32 11.90
N VAL A 16 10.14 -12.97 12.20
CA VAL A 16 8.99 -13.03 11.29
C VAL A 16 8.45 -11.62 11.02
N LEU A 17 8.35 -10.78 12.04
CA LEU A 17 7.87 -9.40 11.90
C LEU A 17 8.80 -8.56 11.02
N VAL A 18 10.11 -8.68 11.20
CA VAL A 18 11.12 -7.96 10.41
C VAL A 18 11.09 -8.39 8.96
N ILE A 19 10.97 -9.69 8.67
CA ILE A 19 10.84 -10.20 7.30
C ILE A 19 9.54 -9.70 6.67
N ALA A 20 8.42 -9.76 7.40
CA ALA A 20 7.14 -9.27 6.94
C ALA A 20 7.17 -7.76 6.65
N GLN A 21 7.78 -6.95 7.53
CA GLN A 21 7.96 -5.52 7.31
C GLN A 21 8.92 -5.21 6.16
N GLY A 22 9.98 -6.00 5.97
CA GLY A 22 10.87 -5.87 4.82
C GLY A 22 10.11 -6.06 3.50
N TYR A 23 9.27 -7.10 3.43
CA TYR A 23 8.44 -7.34 2.25
C TYR A 23 7.41 -6.23 2.02
N LEU A 24 6.61 -5.90 3.04
CA LEU A 24 5.58 -4.85 2.96
C LEU A 24 6.18 -3.46 2.71
N GLY A 25 7.34 -3.17 3.29
CA GLY A 25 8.06 -1.92 3.10
C GLY A 25 8.72 -1.78 1.74
N SER A 26 9.12 -2.90 1.11
CA SER A 26 9.73 -2.90 -0.23
C SER A 26 8.74 -2.59 -1.36
N GLN A 27 7.44 -2.80 -1.10
CA GLN A 27 6.41 -2.71 -2.11
C GLN A 27 6.24 -1.31 -2.71
N MET A 28 6.27 -0.27 -1.86
CA MET A 28 6.08 1.12 -2.31
C MET A 28 7.23 1.57 -3.22
N PRO A 29 8.52 1.47 -2.83
CA PRO A 29 9.63 1.78 -3.73
C PRO A 29 9.59 1.04 -5.06
N MET A 30 9.27 -0.26 -5.05
CA MET A 30 9.10 -1.04 -6.28
C MET A 30 8.04 -0.43 -7.20
N MET A 31 6.88 -0.07 -6.63
CA MET A 31 5.79 0.52 -7.40
C MET A 31 6.20 1.85 -8.04
N PHE A 32 6.91 2.72 -7.31
CA PHE A 32 7.41 3.98 -7.88
C PHE A 32 8.42 3.75 -9.02
N ILE A 33 9.37 2.83 -8.85
CA ILE A 33 10.39 2.52 -9.87
C ILE A 33 9.73 1.94 -11.13
N VAL A 34 8.85 0.95 -10.96
CA VAL A 34 8.16 0.31 -12.09
C VAL A 34 7.25 1.32 -12.79
N SER A 35 6.52 2.16 -12.06
CA SER A 35 5.69 3.22 -12.66
C SER A 35 6.49 4.27 -13.41
N ALA A 36 7.66 4.67 -12.91
CA ALA A 36 8.56 5.59 -13.62
C ALA A 36 9.13 4.96 -14.89
N LEU A 37 9.59 3.71 -14.81
CA LEU A 37 10.20 3.01 -15.93
C LEU A 37 9.16 2.69 -17.02
N ALA A 38 8.02 2.12 -16.63
CA ALA A 38 6.92 1.86 -17.55
C ALA A 38 6.37 3.16 -18.15
N GLY A 39 6.34 4.25 -17.37
CA GLY A 39 6.02 5.58 -17.87
C GLY A 39 6.98 6.03 -18.98
N GLN A 40 8.29 5.83 -18.82
CA GLN A 40 9.25 6.13 -19.89
C GLN A 40 9.12 5.18 -21.10
N SER A 41 8.84 3.90 -20.87
CA SER A 41 8.79 2.90 -21.96
C SER A 41 7.50 2.95 -22.79
N LEU A 42 6.36 3.26 -22.17
CA LEU A 42 5.04 3.24 -22.84
C LEU A 42 4.49 4.63 -23.18
N ALA A 43 5.02 5.71 -22.59
CA ALA A 43 4.42 7.03 -22.83
C ALA A 43 4.56 7.46 -24.30
N PRO A 44 3.48 7.92 -24.94
CA PRO A 44 3.54 8.44 -26.31
C PRO A 44 4.28 9.78 -26.39
N ASN A 45 4.50 10.44 -25.26
CA ASN A 45 5.26 11.68 -25.14
C ASN A 45 6.01 11.69 -23.81
N ALA A 46 7.28 12.12 -23.82
CA ALA A 46 8.13 12.24 -22.63
C ALA A 46 7.48 13.06 -21.50
N CYS A 47 6.68 14.07 -21.82
CA CYS A 47 5.94 14.85 -20.83
C CYS A 47 4.93 14.03 -20.01
N LEU A 48 4.48 12.88 -20.52
CA LEU A 48 3.53 12.00 -19.83
C LEU A 48 4.22 10.88 -19.03
N ALA A 49 5.54 10.77 -19.07
CA ALA A 49 6.26 9.67 -18.40
C ALA A 49 6.06 9.65 -16.88
N THR A 50 5.77 10.79 -16.25
CA THR A 50 5.50 10.90 -14.80
C THR A 50 4.02 10.77 -14.45
N LEU A 51 3.12 10.77 -15.45
CA LEU A 51 1.68 10.69 -15.26
C LEU A 51 1.23 9.46 -14.45
N PRO A 52 1.81 8.25 -14.62
CA PRO A 52 1.41 7.10 -13.80
C PRO A 52 1.58 7.34 -12.30
N ILE A 53 2.71 7.94 -11.88
CA ILE A 53 2.97 8.27 -10.48
C ILE A 53 2.00 9.33 -9.98
N SER A 54 1.75 10.36 -10.79
CA SER A 54 0.75 11.39 -10.46
C SER A 54 -0.64 10.78 -10.24
N LEU A 55 -1.05 9.81 -11.05
CA LEU A 55 -2.33 9.13 -10.90
C LEU A 55 -2.39 8.22 -9.66
N ILE A 56 -1.28 7.60 -9.26
CA ILE A 56 -1.21 6.87 -7.99
C ILE A 56 -1.50 7.82 -6.82
N VAL A 57 -0.84 8.99 -6.81
CA VAL A 57 -1.03 10.00 -5.77
C VAL A 57 -2.46 10.53 -5.77
N LEU A 58 -2.98 10.91 -6.94
CA LEU A 58 -4.36 11.37 -7.09
C LEU A 58 -5.38 10.31 -6.66
N GLY A 59 -5.20 9.06 -7.10
CA GLY A 59 -6.04 7.94 -6.70
C GLY A 59 -6.03 7.73 -5.18
N SER A 60 -4.87 7.88 -4.53
CA SER A 60 -4.76 7.81 -3.08
C SER A 60 -5.50 8.95 -2.37
N MET A 61 -5.41 10.17 -2.90
CA MET A 61 -6.12 11.34 -2.35
C MET A 61 -7.63 11.15 -2.45
N LEU A 62 -8.11 10.70 -3.61
CA LEU A 62 -9.54 10.43 -3.84
C LEU A 62 -10.05 9.27 -2.99
N ALA A 63 -9.21 8.25 -2.75
CA ALA A 63 -9.57 7.10 -1.93
C ALA A 63 -9.49 7.38 -0.41
N ALA A 64 -8.72 8.38 0.04
CA ALA A 64 -8.46 8.59 1.46
C ALA A 64 -9.74 8.86 2.27
N THR A 65 -10.57 9.81 1.83
CA THR A 65 -11.82 10.17 2.51
C THR A 65 -12.83 9.02 2.56
N PRO A 66 -13.20 8.35 1.45
CA PRO A 66 -14.15 7.25 1.50
C PRO A 66 -13.60 6.06 2.30
N LEU A 67 -12.32 5.73 2.16
CA LEU A 67 -11.71 4.60 2.86
C LEU A 67 -11.65 4.84 4.37
N SER A 68 -11.30 6.07 4.80
CA SER A 68 -11.36 6.48 6.21
C SER A 68 -12.78 6.37 6.77
N SER A 69 -13.78 6.82 6.02
CA SER A 69 -15.18 6.73 6.44
C SER A 69 -15.65 5.27 6.59
N ILE A 70 -15.28 4.39 5.66
CA ILE A 70 -15.58 2.96 5.74
C ILE A 70 -14.89 2.33 6.95
N MET A 71 -13.63 2.67 7.19
CA MET A 71 -12.86 2.19 8.34
C MET A 71 -13.51 2.58 9.67
N GLN A 72 -14.04 3.81 9.77
CA GLN A 72 -14.72 4.28 10.97
C GLN A 72 -16.09 3.61 11.18
N ARG A 73 -16.85 3.37 10.11
CA ARG A 73 -18.23 2.86 10.20
C ARG A 73 -18.35 1.34 10.24
N HIS A 74 -17.51 0.64 9.47
CA HIS A 74 -17.60 -0.81 9.26
C HIS A 74 -16.37 -1.56 9.80
N GLY A 75 -15.41 -0.85 10.40
CA GLY A 75 -14.21 -1.41 10.99
C GLY A 75 -12.98 -1.36 10.08
N ARG A 76 -11.80 -1.33 10.72
CA ARG A 76 -10.49 -1.19 10.06
C ARG A 76 -10.20 -2.33 9.08
N MET A 77 -10.55 -3.56 9.43
CA MET A 77 -10.31 -4.76 8.61
C MET A 77 -10.92 -4.62 7.21
N LEU A 78 -12.18 -4.17 7.11
CA LEU A 78 -12.84 -3.98 5.82
C LEU A 78 -12.16 -2.90 4.98
N GLY A 79 -11.72 -1.79 5.59
CA GLY A 79 -10.95 -0.77 4.88
C GLY A 79 -9.60 -1.27 4.36
N PHE A 80 -8.92 -2.16 5.10
CA PHE A 80 -7.68 -2.79 4.62
C PHE A 80 -7.94 -3.78 3.49
N ILE A 81 -9.01 -4.57 3.56
CA ILE A 81 -9.40 -5.48 2.48
C ILE A 81 -9.72 -4.69 1.21
N ILE A 82 -10.51 -3.62 1.29
CA ILE A 82 -10.84 -2.76 0.15
C ILE A 82 -9.58 -2.13 -0.47
N GLY A 83 -8.65 -1.67 0.38
CA GLY A 83 -7.36 -1.16 -0.09
C GLY A 83 -6.52 -2.22 -0.81
N ALA A 84 -6.44 -3.42 -0.24
CA ALA A 84 -5.70 -4.54 -0.81
C ALA A 84 -6.33 -5.04 -2.13
N THR A 85 -7.66 -5.14 -2.22
CA THR A 85 -8.34 -5.53 -3.46
C THR A 85 -8.20 -4.46 -4.53
N GLY A 86 -8.32 -3.17 -4.18
CA GLY A 86 -8.03 -2.07 -5.09
C GLY A 86 -6.60 -2.12 -5.62
N GLY A 87 -5.62 -2.42 -4.75
CA GLY A 87 -4.23 -2.65 -5.14
C GLY A 87 -4.03 -3.84 -6.07
N ALA A 88 -4.70 -4.97 -5.79
CA ALA A 88 -4.62 -6.17 -6.61
C ALA A 88 -5.21 -5.94 -8.01
N ILE A 89 -6.35 -5.25 -8.09
CA ILE A 89 -6.97 -4.83 -9.36
C ILE A 89 -6.02 -3.88 -10.11
N GLY A 90 -5.46 -2.89 -9.42
CA GLY A 90 -4.49 -1.96 -9.99
C GLY A 90 -3.26 -2.67 -10.56
N ALA A 91 -2.70 -3.62 -9.82
CA ALA A 91 -1.56 -4.43 -10.26
C ALA A 91 -1.89 -5.29 -11.48
N ALA A 92 -3.07 -5.94 -11.50
CA ALA A 92 -3.51 -6.75 -12.63
C ALA A 92 -3.70 -5.90 -13.90
N LEU A 93 -4.36 -4.74 -13.78
CA LEU A 93 -4.56 -3.80 -14.88
C LEU A 93 -3.24 -3.22 -15.39
N SER A 94 -2.34 -2.82 -14.49
CA SER A 94 -1.02 -2.33 -14.85
C SER A 94 -0.16 -3.38 -15.54
N ALA A 95 -0.16 -4.62 -15.03
CA ALA A 95 0.55 -5.73 -15.67
C ALA A 95 0.00 -6.03 -17.07
N TRP A 96 -1.33 -6.00 -17.24
CA TRP A 96 -1.97 -6.17 -18.54
C TRP A 96 -1.66 -5.01 -19.49
N GLY A 97 -1.71 -3.76 -19.00
CA GLY A 97 -1.34 -2.58 -19.78
C GLY A 97 0.10 -2.67 -20.26
N LEU A 98 1.02 -3.11 -19.40
CA LEU A 98 2.41 -3.33 -19.76
C LEU A 98 2.57 -4.44 -20.80
N ALA A 99 1.88 -5.58 -20.63
CA ALA A 99 1.95 -6.72 -21.55
C ALA A 99 1.41 -6.41 -22.95
N THR A 100 0.43 -5.51 -23.05
CA THR A 100 -0.17 -5.08 -24.33
C THR A 100 0.43 -3.80 -24.89
N GLY A 101 1.36 -3.15 -24.18
CA GLY A 101 1.89 -1.84 -24.55
C GLY A 101 0.88 -0.69 -24.44
N SER A 102 -0.23 -0.89 -23.71
CA SER A 102 -1.28 0.10 -23.56
C SER A 102 -1.00 1.05 -22.39
N PHE A 103 -0.54 2.26 -22.71
CA PHE A 103 -0.31 3.31 -21.72
C PHE A 103 -1.58 3.67 -20.96
N ALA A 104 -2.73 3.76 -21.63
CA ALA A 104 -4.01 4.10 -20.99
C ALA A 104 -4.43 3.04 -19.95
N LEU A 105 -4.30 1.76 -20.27
CA LEU A 105 -4.64 0.69 -19.32
C LEU A 105 -3.68 0.69 -18.12
N PHE A 106 -2.41 1.00 -18.36
CA PHE A 106 -1.41 1.20 -17.30
C PHE A 106 -1.76 2.38 -16.38
N LEU A 107 -2.25 3.49 -16.94
CA LEU A 107 -2.71 4.65 -16.16
C LEU A 107 -3.93 4.33 -15.29
N ILE A 108 -4.89 3.55 -15.81
CA ILE A 108 -6.05 3.11 -15.03
C ILE A 108 -5.59 2.22 -13.86
N GLY A 109 -4.71 1.25 -14.12
CA GLY A 109 -4.13 0.41 -13.07
C GLY A 109 -3.37 1.23 -12.03
N SER A 110 -2.61 2.23 -12.45
CA SER A 110 -1.90 3.17 -11.58
C SER A 110 -2.85 3.97 -10.68
N ALA A 111 -3.97 4.45 -11.20
CA ALA A 111 -4.99 5.13 -10.40
C ALA A 111 -5.58 4.23 -9.30
N PHE A 112 -5.89 2.97 -9.63
CA PHE A 112 -6.39 1.98 -8.65
C PHE A 112 -5.34 1.63 -7.59
N ALA A 113 -4.07 1.55 -7.96
CA ALA A 113 -2.98 1.31 -7.03
C ALA A 113 -2.86 2.43 -5.96
N GLY A 114 -3.38 3.63 -6.23
CA GLY A 114 -3.54 4.69 -5.24
C GLY A 114 -4.42 4.29 -4.04
N MET A 115 -5.44 3.45 -4.23
CA MET A 115 -6.28 2.96 -3.12
C MET A 115 -5.47 2.16 -2.10
N TYR A 116 -4.53 1.35 -2.60
CA TYR A 116 -3.63 0.58 -1.76
C TYR A 116 -2.68 1.48 -0.96
N MET A 117 -2.09 2.48 -1.62
CA MET A 117 -1.26 3.50 -0.98
C MET A 117 -2.02 4.24 0.14
N SER A 118 -3.27 4.60 -0.12
CA SER A 118 -4.13 5.27 0.87
C SER A 118 -4.38 4.39 2.09
N SER A 119 -4.74 3.12 1.86
CA SER A 119 -4.97 2.12 2.91
C SER A 119 -3.73 1.90 3.79
N GLN A 120 -2.55 1.78 3.15
CA GLN A 120 -1.26 1.67 3.83
C GLN A 120 -1.02 2.85 4.79
N GLY A 121 -1.37 4.08 4.37
CA GLY A 121 -1.27 5.28 5.20
C GLY A 121 -2.08 5.21 6.50
N PHE A 122 -3.12 4.38 6.57
CA PHE A 122 -3.94 4.20 7.77
C PHE A 122 -3.40 3.15 8.76
N PHE A 123 -2.38 2.36 8.42
CA PHE A 123 -1.81 1.37 9.34
C PHE A 123 -1.29 2.00 10.63
N ARG A 124 -0.64 3.17 10.56
CA ARG A 124 -0.16 3.90 11.75
C ARG A 124 -1.29 4.25 12.71
N PHE A 125 -2.48 4.58 12.19
CA PHE A 125 -3.64 4.88 13.02
C PHE A 125 -4.28 3.62 13.61
N ALA A 126 -4.34 2.54 12.84
CA ALA A 126 -4.84 1.26 13.36
C ALA A 126 -3.92 0.68 14.46
N ALA A 127 -2.62 0.86 14.32
CA ALA A 127 -1.64 0.49 15.35
C ALA A 127 -1.85 1.31 16.63
N ALA A 128 -2.03 2.63 16.51
CA ALA A 128 -2.34 3.51 17.64
C ALA A 128 -3.68 3.17 18.32
N ASP A 129 -4.70 2.75 17.57
CA ASP A 129 -6.00 2.34 18.12
C ASP A 129 -5.94 1.04 18.93
N THR A 130 -4.99 0.15 18.60
CA THR A 130 -4.80 -1.15 19.27
C THR A 130 -3.89 -1.06 20.52
N ALA A 131 -3.17 0.06 20.68
CA ALA A 131 -2.35 0.32 21.86
C ALA A 131 -3.22 0.72 23.07
N SER A 132 -2.89 0.21 24.26
CA SER A 132 -3.53 0.63 25.51
C SER A 132 -3.36 2.14 25.74
N GLU A 133 -4.27 2.78 26.49
CA GLU A 133 -4.28 4.24 26.69
C GLU A 133 -2.93 4.83 27.15
N ALA A 134 -2.13 4.05 27.90
CA ALA A 134 -0.80 4.43 28.36
C ALA A 134 0.28 4.45 27.25
N PHE A 135 0.07 3.77 26.12
CA PHE A 135 1.05 3.63 25.03
C PHE A 135 0.66 4.34 23.73
N ARG A 136 -0.55 4.91 23.64
CA ARG A 136 -1.02 5.69 22.48
C ARG A 136 -0.03 6.78 22.00
N PRO A 137 0.62 7.58 22.87
CA PRO A 137 1.56 8.61 22.43
C PRO A 137 2.88 8.09 21.85
N LYS A 138 3.22 6.82 22.09
CA LYS A 138 4.45 6.17 21.59
C LYS A 138 4.22 5.30 20.35
N ALA A 139 2.96 5.13 19.93
CA ALA A 139 2.56 4.26 18.84
C ALA A 139 2.33 5.01 17.51
N ILE A 140 2.60 6.32 17.47
CA ILE A 140 2.42 7.21 16.31
C ILE A 140 3.77 7.69 15.78
#